data_AF-A0A9W9MCX2-F1
#
_entry.id   AF-A0A9W9MCX2-F1
#
_cell.length_a   1.000
_cell.length_b   1.000
_cell.length_c   1.000
_cell.angle_alpha   90.00
_cell.angle_beta   90.00
_cell.angle_gamma   90.00
#
_symmetry.space_group_name_H-M   'P 1'
#
loop_
_entity.id
_entity.type
_entity.pdbx_description
1 polymer ?
#
loop_
_entity_poly.entity_id
_entity_poly.type
_entity_poly.pdbx_seq_one_letter_code
_entity_poly.pdbx_strand_id
1 'polypeptide(L)'
;MPLIQATPLMFPLPPTPPKSTLPARSPAKSTTKFPLAPPFIVPLGWTTRPGSPSFEYEWDGVYSAGQNIARGYGLALGRPILEDDDASTMIFQPSDKLYIWDVLYHDVYEIGSQDISEVARVLSQEGGYKKLQKRLLDPVEDIAV
;
A
#
# COMPACT_ATOMS: atom_id res chain seq x y z
N MET A 1 37.66 39.45 51.59
CA MET A 1 37.13 38.89 50.33
C MET A 1 35.66 38.59 50.54
N PRO A 2 34.73 39.37 49.96
CA PRO A 2 33.30 39.27 50.26
C PRO A 2 32.60 38.18 49.46
N LEU A 3 31.60 37.57 50.12
CA LEU A 3 30.68 36.55 49.61
C LEU A 3 29.64 37.23 48.70
N ILE A 4 29.58 36.86 47.42
CA ILE A 4 28.61 37.43 46.47
C ILE A 4 27.33 36.59 46.53
N GLN A 5 26.25 37.18 47.07
CA GLN A 5 24.90 36.66 46.93
C GLN A 5 24.43 36.84 45.49
N ALA A 6 24.06 35.74 44.83
CA ALA A 6 23.40 35.76 43.53
C ALA A 6 21.88 35.87 43.72
N THR A 7 21.31 37.00 43.34
CA THR A 7 19.86 37.22 43.16
C THR A 7 19.34 36.40 41.97
N PRO A 8 18.22 35.66 42.09
CA PRO A 8 17.61 35.01 40.94
C PRO A 8 16.87 36.02 40.07
N LEU A 9 17.18 36.02 38.76
CA LEU A 9 16.49 36.80 37.74
C LEU A 9 15.08 36.24 37.51
N MET A 10 14.08 37.04 37.87
CA MET A 10 12.68 36.75 37.60
C MET A 10 12.36 37.13 36.15
N PHE A 11 12.22 36.14 35.27
CA PHE A 11 11.75 36.36 33.90
C PHE A 11 10.22 36.57 33.89
N PRO A 12 9.68 37.55 33.13
CA PRO A 12 8.23 37.73 33.05
C PRO A 12 7.58 36.59 32.23
N LEU A 13 6.43 36.10 32.72
CA LEU A 13 5.57 35.15 32.02
C LEU A 13 5.01 35.75 30.72
N PRO A 14 4.88 34.96 29.64
CA PRO A 14 4.26 35.43 28.41
C PRO A 14 2.75 35.66 28.58
N PRO A 15 2.14 36.61 27.83
CA PRO A 15 0.72 36.90 27.90
C PRO A 15 -0.11 35.73 27.34
N THR A 16 -1.20 35.39 28.05
CA THR A 16 -2.19 34.40 27.63
C THR A 16 -2.97 34.88 26.39
N PRO A 17 -3.32 33.99 25.45
CA PRO A 17 -4.09 34.36 24.27
C PRO A 17 -5.57 34.63 24.62
N PRO A 18 -6.24 35.53 23.89
CA PRO A 18 -7.62 35.92 24.19
C PRO A 18 -8.61 34.78 23.89
N LYS A 19 -9.59 34.66 24.79
CA LYS A 19 -10.69 33.70 24.79
C LYS A 19 -11.59 33.95 23.58
N SER A 20 -11.40 33.17 22.52
CA SER A 20 -12.25 33.19 21.33
C SER A 20 -13.58 32.47 21.62
N THR A 21 -14.64 33.24 21.81
CA THR A 21 -16.02 32.75 21.88
C THR A 21 -16.51 32.45 20.47
N LEU A 22 -16.40 31.19 20.05
CA LEU A 22 -17.07 30.70 18.84
C LEU A 22 -18.48 30.21 19.20
N PRO A 23 -19.51 30.52 18.39
CA PRO A 23 -20.86 30.02 18.62
C PRO A 23 -20.89 28.49 18.47
N ALA A 24 -21.57 27.84 19.41
CA ALA A 24 -21.87 26.41 19.38
C ALA A 24 -22.68 26.07 18.12
N ARG A 25 -21.98 25.69 17.06
CA ARG A 25 -22.59 25.10 15.87
C ARG A 25 -22.56 23.59 16.08
N SER A 26 -23.70 23.04 16.49
CA SER A 26 -23.97 21.61 16.50
C SER A 26 -23.45 20.99 15.20
N PRO A 27 -22.71 19.86 15.22
CA PRO A 27 -22.46 19.12 14.01
C PRO A 27 -23.80 18.54 13.55
N ALA A 28 -24.47 19.25 12.63
CA ALA A 28 -25.48 18.63 11.80
C ALA A 28 -24.78 17.46 11.12
N LYS A 29 -25.27 16.26 11.45
CA LYS A 29 -24.91 14.97 10.89
C LYS A 29 -25.10 15.03 9.38
N SER A 30 -24.10 15.54 8.67
CA SER A 30 -24.04 15.49 7.22
C SER A 30 -23.53 14.10 6.88
N THR A 31 -24.42 13.11 7.00
CA THR A 31 -24.26 11.82 6.35
C THR A 31 -24.35 12.10 4.86
N THR A 32 -23.23 12.53 4.28
CA THR A 32 -22.97 12.37 2.87
C THR A 32 -23.08 10.87 2.64
N LYS A 33 -24.20 10.43 2.08
CA LYS A 33 -24.32 9.11 1.46
C LYS A 33 -23.37 9.14 0.26
N PHE A 34 -22.07 9.00 0.51
CA PHE A 34 -21.20 8.42 -0.48
C PHE A 34 -21.84 7.08 -0.83
N PRO A 35 -22.07 6.77 -2.11
CA PRO A 35 -22.28 5.38 -2.49
C PRO A 35 -21.13 4.61 -1.85
N LEU A 36 -21.43 3.81 -0.83
CA LEU A 36 -20.48 2.84 -0.30
C LEU A 36 -20.15 1.99 -1.51
N ALA A 37 -18.95 2.17 -2.06
CA ALA A 37 -18.45 1.27 -3.07
C ALA A 37 -18.69 -0.15 -2.53
N PRO A 38 -19.24 -1.08 -3.35
CA PRO A 38 -19.49 -2.43 -2.89
C PRO A 38 -18.20 -2.95 -2.23
N PRO A 39 -18.33 -3.62 -1.06
CA PRO A 39 -17.15 -4.09 -0.33
C PRO A 39 -16.29 -4.94 -1.26
N PHE A 40 -14.98 -4.72 -1.23
CA PHE A 40 -14.04 -5.55 -1.96
C PHE A 40 -14.19 -6.99 -1.49
N ILE A 41 -14.48 -7.90 -2.43
CA ILE A 41 -14.60 -9.33 -2.17
C ILE A 41 -13.29 -9.99 -2.60
N VAL A 42 -12.62 -10.60 -1.63
CA VAL A 42 -11.43 -11.42 -1.89
C VAL A 42 -11.86 -12.68 -2.66
N PRO A 43 -11.22 -13.02 -3.79
CA PRO A 43 -11.54 -14.23 -4.53
C PRO A 43 -11.33 -15.49 -3.70
N LEU A 44 -12.10 -16.54 -3.99
CA LEU A 44 -11.83 -17.85 -3.41
C LEU A 44 -10.45 -18.35 -3.86
N GLY A 45 -9.64 -18.86 -2.93
CA GLY A 45 -8.27 -19.28 -3.22
C GLY A 45 -7.24 -18.14 -3.15
N TRP A 46 -7.64 -16.96 -2.66
CA TRP A 46 -6.79 -15.78 -2.55
C TRP A 46 -6.95 -15.11 -1.18
N THR A 47 -5.96 -14.30 -0.81
CA THR A 47 -5.93 -13.57 0.46
C THR A 47 -5.31 -12.18 0.31
N THR A 48 -5.82 -11.21 1.09
CA THR A 48 -5.22 -9.87 1.29
C THR A 48 -4.40 -9.80 2.58
N ARG A 49 -4.43 -10.89 3.37
CA ARG A 49 -3.74 -11.07 4.64
C ARG A 49 -3.10 -12.45 4.61
N PRO A 50 -2.06 -12.60 3.79
CA PRO A 50 -1.37 -13.88 3.73
C PRO A 50 -0.89 -14.25 5.12
N GLY A 51 -1.19 -15.49 5.51
CA GLY A 51 -0.91 -15.99 6.85
C GLY A 51 0.56 -16.33 7.05
N SER A 52 1.38 -16.27 5.99
CA SER A 52 2.79 -16.60 6.02
C SER A 52 3.62 -15.36 6.41
N PRO A 53 4.61 -15.50 7.29
CA PRO A 53 5.62 -14.45 7.51
C PRO A 53 6.52 -14.24 6.27
N SER A 54 6.48 -15.17 5.30
CA SER A 54 7.23 -15.06 4.04
C SER A 54 6.74 -13.90 3.17
N PHE A 55 5.44 -13.59 3.19
CA PHE A 55 4.89 -12.49 2.40
C PHE A 55 5.44 -11.12 2.83
N GLU A 56 5.59 -10.92 4.14
CA GLU A 56 6.28 -9.73 4.65
C GLU A 56 7.74 -9.76 4.17
N TYR A 57 8.48 -10.86 4.33
CA TYR A 57 9.88 -10.93 3.87
C TYR A 57 10.07 -10.70 2.36
N GLU A 58 9.14 -11.16 1.54
CA GLU A 58 9.24 -11.03 0.08
C GLU A 58 9.04 -9.60 -0.40
N TRP A 59 8.34 -8.75 0.35
CA TRP A 59 8.06 -7.36 -0.04
C TRP A 59 8.63 -6.30 0.91
N ASP A 60 9.07 -6.70 2.11
CA ASP A 60 9.59 -5.85 3.16
C ASP A 60 11.07 -5.52 2.94
N GLY A 61 11.36 -4.22 2.97
CA GLY A 61 12.67 -3.68 2.67
C GLY A 61 12.92 -3.49 1.17
N VAL A 62 13.72 -2.48 0.86
CA VAL A 62 14.01 -2.07 -0.53
C VAL A 62 14.78 -3.11 -1.35
N TYR A 63 15.34 -4.14 -0.72
CA TYR A 63 16.11 -5.22 -1.36
C TYR A 63 15.41 -6.58 -1.31
N SER A 64 14.13 -6.61 -0.95
CA SER A 64 13.34 -7.84 -0.93
C SER A 64 13.17 -8.43 -2.33
N ALA A 65 12.74 -9.70 -2.42
CA ALA A 65 12.52 -10.38 -3.70
C ALA A 65 11.51 -9.63 -4.59
N GLY A 66 10.36 -9.25 -4.03
CA GLY A 66 9.31 -8.46 -4.66
C GLY A 66 9.76 -7.06 -5.11
N GLN A 67 10.62 -6.38 -4.34
CA GLN A 67 11.15 -5.09 -4.78
C GLN A 67 12.21 -5.25 -5.88
N ASN A 68 13.04 -6.28 -5.83
CA ASN A 68 14.02 -6.56 -6.87
C ASN A 68 13.35 -7.00 -8.17
N ILE A 69 12.30 -7.82 -8.11
CA ILE A 69 11.55 -8.21 -9.32
C ILE A 69 10.89 -6.99 -9.95
N ALA A 70 10.21 -6.15 -9.16
CA ALA A 70 9.61 -4.92 -9.69
C ALA A 70 10.66 -4.04 -10.40
N ARG A 71 11.83 -3.85 -9.79
CA ARG A 71 12.92 -3.05 -10.38
C ARG A 71 13.52 -3.69 -11.64
N GLY A 72 13.67 -5.02 -11.66
CA GLY A 72 14.16 -5.77 -12.82
C GLY A 72 13.26 -5.62 -14.05
N TYR A 73 11.98 -5.29 -13.85
CA TYR A 73 11.04 -4.95 -14.92
C TYR A 73 10.86 -3.43 -15.11
N GLY A 74 11.75 -2.61 -14.53
CA GLY A 74 11.70 -1.14 -14.65
C GLY A 74 10.56 -0.48 -13.89
N LEU A 75 9.92 -1.19 -12.96
CA LEU A 75 8.82 -0.68 -12.14
C LEU A 75 9.35 0.01 -10.87
N ALA A 76 8.53 0.91 -10.32
CA ALA A 76 8.77 1.48 -8.99
C ALA A 76 8.58 0.41 -7.89
N LEU A 77 8.85 0.78 -6.63
CA LEU A 77 8.64 -0.12 -5.51
C LEU A 77 7.18 -0.58 -5.44
N GLY A 78 6.99 -1.90 -5.46
CA GLY A 78 5.67 -2.52 -5.45
C GLY A 78 5.09 -2.62 -4.05
N ARG A 79 3.77 -2.54 -3.94
CA ARG A 79 3.03 -2.96 -2.74
C ARG A 79 2.19 -4.17 -3.09
N PRO A 80 2.33 -5.30 -2.38
CA PRO A 80 1.49 -6.45 -2.64
C PRO A 80 0.06 -6.17 -2.15
N ILE A 81 -0.91 -6.71 -2.88
CA ILE A 81 -2.34 -6.50 -2.64
C ILE A 81 -3.05 -7.82 -2.39
N LEU A 82 -2.72 -8.83 -3.20
CA LEU A 82 -3.38 -10.12 -3.19
C LEU A 82 -2.35 -11.22 -3.42
N GLU A 83 -2.48 -12.33 -2.71
CA GLU A 83 -1.69 -13.55 -2.87
C GLU A 83 -2.66 -14.71 -3.05
N ASP A 84 -2.32 -15.70 -3.88
CA ASP A 84 -3.06 -16.97 -3.92
C ASP A 84 -2.72 -17.84 -2.71
N ASP A 85 -3.59 -18.79 -2.37
CA ASP A 85 -3.39 -19.62 -1.16
C ASP A 85 -2.12 -20.48 -1.20
N ASP A 86 -1.56 -20.71 -2.40
CA ASP A 86 -0.33 -21.46 -2.64
C ASP A 86 0.95 -20.58 -2.61
N ALA A 87 0.82 -19.26 -2.44
CA ALA A 87 1.91 -18.28 -2.54
C ALA A 87 2.74 -18.41 -3.84
N SER A 88 2.08 -18.83 -4.92
CA SER A 88 2.68 -19.01 -6.24
C SER A 88 2.52 -17.77 -7.13
N THR A 89 1.50 -16.96 -6.84
CA THR A 89 1.09 -15.82 -7.64
C THR A 89 0.73 -14.65 -6.75
N MET A 90 1.33 -13.50 -7.01
CA MET A 90 1.06 -12.27 -6.26
C MET A 90 0.60 -11.15 -7.17
N ILE A 91 -0.41 -10.40 -6.74
CA ILE A 91 -0.81 -9.14 -7.36
C ILE A 91 -0.20 -8.00 -6.56
N PHE A 92 0.50 -7.10 -7.23
CA PHE A 92 1.14 -5.95 -6.62
C PHE A 92 0.92 -4.67 -7.43
N GLN A 93 1.12 -3.54 -6.76
CA GLN A 93 0.88 -2.20 -7.29
C GLN A 93 2.05 -1.27 -6.98
N PRO A 94 2.92 -0.99 -7.96
CA PRO A 94 4.01 -0.02 -7.83
C PRO A 94 3.54 1.43 -8.08
N SER A 95 2.45 1.63 -8.81
CA SER A 95 1.88 2.95 -9.13
C SER A 95 0.34 2.92 -9.17
N ASP A 96 -0.28 3.45 -10.21
CA ASP A 96 -1.70 3.34 -10.57
C ASP A 96 -2.05 2.02 -11.27
N LYS A 97 -1.05 1.22 -11.67
CA LYS A 97 -1.25 -0.03 -12.40
C LYS A 97 -1.09 -1.26 -11.51
N LEU A 98 -1.79 -2.33 -11.89
CA LEU A 98 -1.74 -3.63 -11.24
C LEU A 98 -0.89 -4.60 -12.06
N TYR A 99 -0.09 -5.39 -11.37
CA TYR A 99 0.80 -6.38 -11.95
C TYR A 99 0.65 -7.70 -11.24
N ILE A 100 0.96 -8.78 -11.94
CA ILE A 100 1.13 -10.12 -11.38
C ILE A 100 2.62 -10.42 -11.37
N TRP A 101 3.10 -10.97 -10.26
CA TRP A 101 4.35 -11.70 -10.18
C TRP A 101 4.02 -13.19 -10.08
N ASP A 102 4.48 -13.97 -11.05
CA ASP A 102 4.55 -15.43 -10.96
C ASP A 102 5.84 -15.80 -10.23
N VAL A 103 5.71 -16.27 -8.99
CA VAL A 103 6.85 -16.51 -8.09
C VAL A 103 7.71 -17.67 -8.60
N LEU A 104 7.09 -18.67 -9.24
CA LEU A 104 7.78 -19.87 -9.69
C LEU A 104 8.64 -19.60 -10.94
N TYR A 105 8.14 -18.81 -11.87
CA TYR A 105 8.83 -18.52 -13.13
C TYR A 105 9.55 -17.16 -13.16
N HIS A 106 9.38 -16.35 -12.10
CA HIS A 106 9.87 -14.97 -12.02
C HIS A 106 9.34 -14.05 -13.12
N ASP A 107 8.23 -14.43 -13.75
CA ASP A 107 7.59 -13.61 -14.78
C ASP A 107 6.73 -12.52 -14.14
N VAL A 108 6.75 -11.33 -14.75
CA VAL A 108 5.86 -10.23 -14.38
C VAL A 108 4.90 -9.94 -15.52
N TYR A 109 3.61 -9.86 -15.19
CA TYR A 109 2.55 -9.54 -16.13
C TYR A 109 1.86 -8.24 -15.74
N GLU A 110 1.65 -7.34 -16.70
CA GLU A 110 0.77 -6.18 -16.54
C GLU A 110 -0.69 -6.61 -16.70
N ILE A 111 -1.53 -6.27 -15.73
CA ILE A 111 -2.97 -6.56 -15.78
C ILE A 111 -3.67 -5.45 -16.59
N GLY A 112 -4.56 -5.82 -17.50
CA GLY A 112 -5.27 -4.88 -18.37
C GLY A 112 -6.27 -3.97 -17.64
N SER A 113 -6.71 -4.37 -16.45
CA SER A 113 -7.57 -3.55 -15.57
C SER A 113 -6.77 -2.99 -14.40
N GLN A 114 -7.06 -1.74 -14.04
CA GLN A 114 -6.53 -1.07 -12.84
C GLN A 114 -7.48 -1.22 -11.63
N ASP A 115 -8.71 -1.71 -11.83
CA ASP A 115 -9.68 -1.90 -10.76
C ASP A 115 -9.49 -3.28 -10.12
N ILE A 116 -8.94 -3.29 -8.91
CA ILE A 116 -8.73 -4.52 -8.14
C ILE A 116 -10.03 -5.30 -7.93
N SER A 117 -11.18 -4.63 -7.85
CA SER A 117 -12.49 -5.28 -7.70
C SER A 117 -12.88 -6.04 -8.96
N GLU A 118 -12.59 -5.49 -10.13
CA GLU A 118 -12.78 -6.18 -11.40
C GLU A 118 -11.85 -7.39 -11.52
N VAL A 119 -10.57 -7.20 -11.17
CA VAL A 119 -9.58 -8.28 -11.14
C VAL A 119 -10.04 -9.41 -10.23
N ALA A 120 -10.44 -9.11 -9.00
CA ALA A 120 -10.95 -10.09 -8.05
C ALA A 120 -12.22 -10.82 -8.57
N ARG A 121 -13.13 -10.08 -9.20
CA ARG A 121 -14.33 -10.66 -9.82
C ARG A 121 -13.97 -11.64 -10.94
N VAL A 122 -12.93 -11.36 -11.74
CA VAL A 122 -12.47 -12.28 -12.79
C VAL A 122 -11.79 -13.51 -12.18
N LEU A 123 -10.92 -13.33 -11.19
CA LEU A 123 -10.25 -14.42 -10.49
C LEU A 123 -11.23 -15.39 -9.81
N SER A 124 -12.38 -14.89 -9.36
CA SER A 124 -13.45 -15.70 -8.75
C SER A 124 -14.25 -16.55 -9.73
N GLN A 125 -14.07 -16.38 -11.05
CA GLN A 125 -14.82 -17.12 -12.07
C GLN A 125 -14.10 -18.41 -12.47
N GLU A 126 -14.85 -19.36 -13.04
CA GLU A 126 -14.27 -20.57 -13.63
C GLU A 126 -13.23 -20.20 -14.70
N GLY A 127 -12.00 -20.72 -14.56
CA GLY A 127 -10.87 -20.36 -15.41
C GLY A 127 -10.19 -19.03 -15.04
N GLY A 128 -10.52 -18.44 -13.88
CA GLY A 128 -10.13 -17.11 -13.39
C GLY A 128 -8.80 -16.57 -13.91
N TYR A 129 -7.67 -17.01 -13.36
CA TYR A 129 -6.34 -16.54 -13.76
C TYR A 129 -6.07 -16.63 -15.27
N LYS A 130 -6.55 -17.69 -15.94
CA LYS A 130 -6.39 -17.88 -17.39
C LYS A 130 -7.22 -16.88 -18.21
N LYS A 131 -8.36 -16.44 -17.69
CA LYS A 131 -9.24 -15.44 -18.32
C LYS A 131 -8.82 -14.00 -18.05
N LEU A 132 -7.97 -13.78 -17.05
CA LEU A 132 -7.48 -12.44 -16.73
C LEU A 132 -6.68 -11.90 -17.91
N GLN A 133 -7.10 -10.73 -18.42
CA GLN A 133 -6.39 -10.00 -19.45
C GLN A 133 -5.08 -9.49 -18.86
N LYS A 134 -3.97 -10.07 -19.33
CA LYS A 134 -2.64 -9.73 -18.85
C LYS A 134 -1.62 -9.83 -19.99
N ARG A 135 -0.58 -9.02 -19.92
CA ARG A 135 0.53 -8.99 -20.88
C ARG A 135 1.83 -9.27 -20.15
N LEU A 136 2.58 -10.26 -20.62
CA LEU A 136 3.94 -10.51 -20.12
C LEU A 136 4.82 -9.28 -20.38
N LEU A 137 5.54 -8.83 -19.37
CA LEU A 137 6.56 -7.81 -19.54
C LEU A 137 7.89 -8.45 -19.89
N ASP A 138 8.71 -7.69 -20.59
CA ASP A 138 10.12 -8.03 -20.78
C ASP A 138 10.93 -7.45 -19.62
N PRO A 139 11.85 -8.21 -19.02
CA PRO A 139 12.81 -7.65 -18.09
C PRO A 139 13.58 -6.52 -18.75
N VAL A 140 13.90 -5.49 -17.97
CA VAL A 140 14.89 -4.50 -18.39
C VAL A 140 16.24 -5.21 -18.32
N GLU A 141 16.85 -5.49 -19.48
CA GLU A 141 18.20 -6.07 -19.53
C GLU A 141 19.12 -5.31 -18.57
N ASP A 142 19.79 -6.06 -17.70
CA ASP A 142 20.53 -5.52 -16.58
C ASP A 142 21.46 -4.39 -17.02
N ILE A 143 21.34 -3.27 -16.33
CA ILE A 143 22.40 -2.28 -16.22
C ILE A 143 23.53 -3.03 -15.53
N ALA A 144 24.48 -3.53 -16.32
CA ALA A 144 25.68 -4.21 -15.83
C ALA A 144 26.29 -3.42 -14.66
N VAL A 145 26.33 -4.05 -13.48
CA VAL A 145 27.11 -3.58 -12.33
C VAL A 145 28.56 -4.02 -12.49
#